data_AF-A0A818UFU6-F1
#
_entry.id   AF-A0A818UFU6-F1
#
_cell.length_a   1.000
_cell.length_b   1.000
_cell.length_c   1.000
_cell.angle_alpha   90.00
_cell.angle_beta   90.00
_cell.angle_gamma   90.00
#
_symmetry.space_group_name_H-M   'P 1'
#
loop_
_entity.id
_entity.type
_entity.pdbx_description
1 polymer ?
#
loop_
_entity_poly.entity_id
_entity_poly.type
_entity_poly.pdbx_seq_one_letter_code
_entity_poly.pdbx_strand_id
1 'polypeptide(L)'
;MDSNHDRMGKERHQQHRFPVFKLLRRRRNQSTVSSSSRILDQKNKNRGSFMNQAKNNNKRTTMDNKHYFGLYLIRIKHSLVLFSLLLTAFQSLVYLLLAIFFNKSNSAQFILEIILFSCVLLLSITLIILLQREKFLHVHVYISCLSIWLLLTLFSIIPIILQQYSSIIRLMGIVTFSIITIHTTLPISRPWTVLMASITSLIYLILVIRAHRTDDLNKKYRRMELKLEVICLSLFFVACNLFGLCHRYLTDAHQKKTYQNTMRCIEARLRLEREKEQQETLILSVIPAHIALSMKSEMLRKVKETAKYHNLQSRDYDDQRLNTKKISVRKATFHDLYIKKHENVT
;
A
#
# COMPACT_ATOMS: atom_id res chain seq x y z
N MET A 1 -7.11 -43.81 117.23
CA MET A 1 -8.04 -42.73 116.85
C MET A 1 -7.31 -41.87 115.83
N ASP A 2 -8.01 -41.45 114.78
CA ASP A 2 -7.54 -40.74 113.57
C ASP A 2 -6.81 -41.56 112.50
N SER A 3 -7.48 -41.65 111.33
CA SER A 3 -6.81 -41.51 110.03
C SER A 3 -7.82 -41.16 108.94
N ASN A 4 -7.54 -40.05 108.25
CA ASN A 4 -7.99 -39.77 106.89
C ASN A 4 -7.84 -40.99 105.97
N HIS A 5 -8.87 -41.33 105.19
CA HIS A 5 -8.80 -41.33 103.72
C HIS A 5 -10.07 -41.88 103.07
N ASP A 6 -10.25 -41.40 101.84
CA ASP A 6 -10.76 -42.11 100.66
C ASP A 6 -12.20 -41.86 100.16
N ARG A 7 -12.18 -41.29 98.94
CA ARG A 7 -12.97 -41.60 97.74
C ARG A 7 -14.49 -41.45 97.77
N MET A 8 -14.98 -40.60 96.87
CA MET A 8 -15.70 -40.98 95.64
C MET A 8 -16.30 -39.71 95.00
N GLY A 9 -15.81 -39.29 93.82
CA GLY A 9 -16.57 -39.37 92.56
C GLY A 9 -17.34 -38.05 92.28
N LYS A 10 -17.57 -37.56 91.07
CA LYS A 10 -17.26 -37.97 89.70
C LYS A 10 -17.65 -36.77 88.80
N GLU A 11 -16.89 -36.54 87.73
CA GLU A 11 -17.30 -35.92 86.46
C GLU A 11 -17.55 -34.40 86.35
N ARG A 12 -16.53 -33.69 85.85
CA ARG A 12 -16.66 -32.80 84.66
C ARG A 12 -15.27 -32.50 84.05
N HIS A 13 -14.75 -33.42 83.24
CA HIS A 13 -13.58 -33.23 82.38
C HIS A 13 -13.94 -33.59 80.94
N GLN A 14 -14.02 -32.58 80.06
CA GLN A 14 -13.49 -32.61 78.68
C GLN A 14 -13.97 -31.38 77.89
N GLN A 15 -13.23 -30.27 77.98
CA GLN A 15 -13.11 -29.33 76.86
C GLN A 15 -11.92 -28.41 77.11
N HIS A 16 -11.19 -28.09 76.03
CA HIS A 16 -10.03 -27.18 75.95
C HIS A 16 -8.61 -27.78 75.99
N ARG A 17 -8.33 -28.75 75.12
CA ARG A 17 -7.11 -28.74 74.27
C ARG A 17 -7.62 -28.59 72.83
N PHE A 18 -7.26 -27.64 71.97
CA PHE A 18 -5.95 -27.15 71.56
C PHE A 18 -6.07 -25.76 70.86
N PRO A 19 -5.59 -24.65 71.44
CA PRO A 19 -5.50 -23.36 70.72
C PRO A 19 -4.31 -23.31 69.73
N VAL A 20 -3.30 -24.16 69.92
CA VAL A 20 -2.04 -24.15 69.14
C VAL A 20 -2.24 -24.64 67.69
N PHE A 21 -3.10 -25.64 67.46
CA PHE A 21 -3.40 -26.14 66.11
C PHE A 21 -4.15 -25.10 65.25
N LYS A 22 -5.00 -24.26 65.85
CA LYS A 22 -5.70 -23.17 65.15
C LYS A 22 -4.73 -22.07 64.71
N LEU A 23 -3.71 -21.77 65.52
CA LEU A 23 -2.67 -20.77 65.21
C LEU A 23 -1.68 -21.26 64.14
N LEU A 24 -1.27 -22.53 64.19
CA LEU A 24 -0.42 -23.12 63.14
C LEU A 24 -1.14 -23.25 61.79
N ARG A 25 -2.45 -23.57 61.80
CA ARG A 25 -3.28 -23.57 60.58
C ARG A 25 -3.47 -22.16 60.01
N ARG A 26 -3.64 -21.13 60.86
CA ARG A 26 -3.70 -19.72 60.43
C ARG A 26 -2.39 -19.22 59.83
N ARG A 27 -1.24 -19.52 60.45
CA ARG A 27 0.09 -19.16 59.88
C ARG A 27 0.38 -19.87 58.56
N ARG A 28 0.02 -21.16 58.43
CA ARG A 28 0.17 -21.91 57.18
C ARG A 28 -0.77 -21.40 56.07
N ASN A 29 -1.99 -21.01 56.41
CA ASN A 29 -2.93 -20.41 55.46
C ASN A 29 -2.48 -18.98 55.06
N GLN A 30 -1.92 -18.17 55.97
CA GLN A 30 -1.37 -16.85 55.62
C GLN A 30 -0.12 -16.95 54.74
N SER A 31 0.77 -17.92 54.98
CA SER A 31 1.96 -18.11 54.15
C SER A 31 1.61 -18.66 52.76
N THR A 32 0.66 -19.60 52.65
CA THR A 32 0.17 -20.10 51.35
C THR A 32 -0.60 -19.04 50.56
N VAL A 33 -1.37 -18.19 51.22
CA VAL A 33 -2.04 -17.03 50.59
C VAL A 33 -1.04 -15.98 50.14
N SER A 34 0.00 -15.68 50.94
CA SER A 34 1.08 -14.73 50.58
C SER A 34 1.97 -15.23 49.43
N SER A 35 2.20 -16.54 49.33
CA SER A 35 2.92 -17.15 48.21
C SER A 35 2.05 -17.19 46.96
N SER A 36 0.75 -17.49 47.09
CA SER A 36 -0.19 -17.50 45.97
C SER A 36 -0.42 -16.10 45.40
N SER A 37 -0.51 -15.07 46.25
CA SER A 37 -0.63 -13.68 45.82
C SER A 37 0.63 -13.21 45.07
N ARG A 38 1.83 -13.56 45.57
CA ARG A 38 3.10 -13.25 44.87
C ARG A 38 3.21 -13.94 43.50
N ILE A 39 2.76 -15.19 43.39
CA ILE A 39 2.73 -15.90 42.10
C ILE A 39 1.74 -15.26 41.14
N LEU A 40 0.57 -14.83 41.63
CA LEU A 40 -0.43 -14.11 40.82
C LEU A 40 0.10 -12.75 40.35
N ASP A 41 0.78 -11.99 41.21
CA ASP A 41 1.40 -10.70 40.85
C ASP A 41 2.52 -10.88 39.83
N GLN A 42 3.37 -11.90 39.99
CA GLN A 42 4.45 -12.20 39.05
C GLN A 42 3.91 -12.70 37.71
N LYS A 43 2.83 -13.47 37.72
CA LYS A 43 2.11 -13.90 36.51
C LYS A 43 1.45 -12.72 35.80
N ASN A 44 0.86 -11.77 36.54
CA ASN A 44 0.30 -10.54 35.99
C ASN A 44 1.38 -9.63 35.41
N LYS A 45 2.53 -9.50 36.07
CA LYS A 45 3.68 -8.72 35.59
C LYS A 45 4.27 -9.32 34.31
N ASN A 46 4.41 -10.65 34.24
CA ASN A 46 4.85 -11.35 33.03
C ASN A 46 3.83 -11.23 31.89
N ARG A 47 2.52 -11.31 32.17
CA ARG A 47 1.46 -11.07 31.18
C ARG A 47 1.48 -9.64 30.64
N GLY A 48 1.65 -8.65 31.52
CA GLY A 48 1.78 -7.25 31.13
C GLY A 48 3.02 -7.00 30.25
N SER A 49 4.15 -7.62 30.60
CA SER A 49 5.37 -7.57 29.79
C SER A 49 5.17 -8.19 28.40
N PHE A 50 4.56 -9.37 28.32
CA PHE A 50 4.26 -10.06 27.06
C PHE A 50 3.31 -9.25 26.18
N MET A 51 2.25 -8.67 26.75
CA MET A 51 1.32 -7.80 26.04
C MET A 51 1.99 -6.54 25.52
N ASN A 52 2.87 -5.92 26.31
CA ASN A 52 3.63 -4.75 25.89
C ASN A 52 4.61 -5.07 24.76
N GLN A 53 5.27 -6.23 24.82
CA GLN A 53 6.17 -6.72 23.76
C GLN A 53 5.40 -7.04 22.47
N ALA A 54 4.26 -7.72 22.57
CA ALA A 54 3.38 -7.98 21.42
C ALA A 54 2.85 -6.68 20.80
N LYS A 55 2.47 -5.69 21.63
CA LYS A 55 2.01 -4.37 21.17
C LYS A 55 3.14 -3.60 20.47
N ASN A 56 4.37 -3.66 20.97
CA ASN A 56 5.52 -3.04 20.32
C ASN A 56 5.90 -3.71 19.00
N ASN A 57 5.85 -5.05 18.94
CA ASN A 57 6.11 -5.78 17.70
C ASN A 57 5.04 -5.51 16.63
N ASN A 58 3.76 -5.44 17.03
CA ASN A 58 2.68 -5.08 16.13
C ASN A 58 2.82 -3.62 15.64
N LYS A 59 3.18 -2.69 16.53
CA LYS A 59 3.48 -1.31 16.12
C LYS A 59 4.64 -1.25 15.12
N ARG A 60 5.74 -1.96 15.37
CA ARG A 60 6.91 -1.98 14.47
C ARG A 60 6.54 -2.53 13.09
N THR A 61 5.90 -3.69 13.03
CA THR A 61 5.43 -4.28 11.76
C THR A 61 4.43 -3.39 11.01
N THR A 62 3.52 -2.69 11.71
CA THR A 62 2.61 -1.74 11.04
C THR A 62 3.33 -0.50 10.50
N MET A 63 4.40 -0.04 11.16
CA MET A 63 5.23 1.07 10.68
C MET A 63 6.05 0.65 9.46
N ASP A 64 6.65 -0.53 9.51
CA ASP A 64 7.43 -1.09 8.41
C ASP A 64 6.54 -1.27 7.17
N ASN A 65 5.35 -1.86 7.32
CA ASN A 65 4.38 -2.01 6.23
C ASN A 65 3.94 -0.67 5.62
N LYS A 66 3.77 0.38 6.44
CA LYS A 66 3.44 1.74 5.94
C LYS A 66 4.61 2.33 5.16
N HIS A 67 5.84 2.13 5.63
CA HIS A 67 7.04 2.61 4.95
C HIS A 67 7.18 1.93 3.58
N TYR A 68 7.15 0.59 3.52
CA TYR A 68 7.24 -0.15 2.26
C TYR A 68 6.12 0.19 1.28
N PHE A 69 4.88 0.39 1.76
CA PHE A 69 3.79 0.86 0.92
C PHE A 69 4.05 2.27 0.36
N GLY A 70 4.64 3.17 1.16
CA GLY A 70 5.07 4.50 0.72
C GLY A 70 6.13 4.46 -0.38
N LEU A 71 7.17 3.62 -0.22
CA LEU A 71 8.21 3.39 -1.24
C LEU A 71 7.60 2.88 -2.56
N TYR A 72 6.71 1.89 -2.46
CA TYR A 72 5.98 1.32 -3.58
C TYR A 72 5.14 2.39 -4.31
N LEU A 73 4.47 3.26 -3.56
CA LEU A 73 3.65 4.34 -4.11
C LEU A 73 4.49 5.38 -4.85
N ILE A 74 5.64 5.78 -4.30
CA ILE A 74 6.57 6.71 -4.94
C ILE A 74 7.09 6.12 -6.24
N ARG A 75 7.46 4.83 -6.25
CA ARG A 75 7.96 4.15 -7.45
C ARG A 75 6.92 4.08 -8.56
N ILE A 76 5.67 3.77 -8.24
CA ILE A 76 4.59 3.73 -9.24
C ILE A 76 4.29 5.12 -9.78
N LYS A 77 4.23 6.13 -8.90
CA LYS A 77 3.91 7.50 -9.29
C LYS A 77 5.07 8.22 -9.99
N HIS A 78 6.30 7.70 -9.90
CA HIS A 78 7.46 8.25 -10.60
C HIS A 78 7.24 8.36 -12.11
N SER A 79 6.81 7.27 -12.76
CA SER A 79 6.48 7.29 -14.19
C SER A 79 5.34 8.25 -14.53
N LEU A 80 4.34 8.35 -13.65
CA LEU A 80 3.19 9.24 -13.82
C LEU A 80 3.59 10.73 -13.72
N VAL A 81 4.50 11.07 -12.80
CA VAL A 81 5.06 12.43 -12.65
C VAL A 81 5.87 12.81 -13.89
N LEU A 82 6.75 11.92 -14.36
CA LEU A 82 7.53 12.16 -15.57
C LEU A 82 6.63 12.34 -16.80
N PHE A 83 5.59 11.52 -16.93
CA PHE A 83 4.60 11.66 -18.00
C PHE A 83 3.85 13.00 -17.93
N SER A 84 3.45 13.45 -16.75
CA SER A 84 2.80 14.74 -16.56
C SER A 84 3.72 15.92 -16.89
N LEU A 85 4.99 15.85 -16.54
CA LEU A 85 5.99 16.86 -16.91
C LEU A 85 6.20 16.88 -18.43
N LEU A 86 6.30 15.71 -19.07
CA LEU A 86 6.41 15.61 -20.52
C LEU A 86 5.19 16.20 -21.22
N LEU A 87 3.99 15.93 -20.72
CA LEU A 87 2.76 16.50 -21.26
C LEU A 87 2.73 18.02 -21.11
N THR A 88 3.18 18.54 -19.97
CA THR A 88 3.28 19.99 -19.74
C THR A 88 4.31 20.63 -20.68
N ALA A 89 5.47 19.97 -20.88
CA ALA A 89 6.48 20.39 -21.84
C ALA A 89 5.91 20.45 -23.27
N PHE A 90 5.22 19.38 -23.69
CA PHE A 90 4.57 19.31 -24.99
C PHE A 90 3.51 20.41 -25.18
N GLN A 91 2.65 20.63 -24.19
CA GLN A 91 1.66 21.71 -24.25
C GLN A 91 2.34 23.08 -24.36
N SER A 92 3.39 23.35 -23.57
CA SER A 92 4.14 24.61 -23.66
C SER A 92 4.82 24.80 -25.02
N LEU A 93 5.31 23.72 -25.65
CA LEU A 93 5.85 23.75 -27.00
C LEU A 93 4.76 24.11 -28.03
N VAL A 94 3.58 23.48 -27.93
CA VAL A 94 2.45 23.78 -28.80
C VAL A 94 2.03 25.24 -28.66
N TYR A 95 1.94 25.79 -27.44
CA TYR A 95 1.66 27.21 -27.23
C TYR A 95 2.72 28.11 -27.86
N LEU A 96 4.00 27.79 -27.71
CA LEU A 96 5.09 28.56 -28.32
C LEU A 96 5.00 28.54 -29.85
N LEU A 97 4.72 27.39 -30.46
CA LEU A 97 4.51 27.29 -31.91
C LEU A 97 3.29 28.11 -32.35
N LEU A 98 2.17 28.00 -31.63
CA LEU A 98 0.96 28.78 -31.93
C LEU A 98 1.21 30.28 -31.83
N ALA A 99 1.95 30.72 -30.80
CA ALA A 99 2.33 32.12 -30.64
C ALA A 99 3.12 32.63 -31.86
N ILE A 100 4.13 31.87 -32.30
CA ILE A 100 4.97 32.22 -33.47
C ILE A 100 4.14 32.26 -34.75
N PHE A 101 3.25 31.28 -34.98
CA PHE A 101 2.45 31.19 -36.21
C PHE A 101 1.35 32.25 -36.31
N PHE A 102 0.65 32.52 -35.20
CA PHE A 102 -0.47 33.46 -35.16
C PHE A 102 -0.06 34.87 -34.75
N ASN A 103 1.17 35.27 -35.05
CA ASN A 103 1.75 36.55 -34.66
C ASN A 103 0.92 37.73 -35.18
N LYS A 104 0.05 38.24 -34.32
CA LYS A 104 -0.88 39.35 -34.62
C LYS A 104 -0.95 40.39 -33.49
N SER A 105 -0.10 40.24 -32.47
CA SER A 105 -0.15 41.04 -31.23
C SER A 105 0.90 42.15 -31.19
N ASN A 106 0.76 43.06 -30.23
CA ASN A 106 1.77 44.07 -29.88
C ASN A 106 3.13 43.40 -29.64
N SER A 107 4.20 43.96 -30.22
CA SER A 107 5.54 43.37 -30.18
C SER A 107 6.03 43.05 -28.76
N ALA A 108 5.68 43.86 -27.76
CA ALA A 108 6.09 43.64 -26.37
C ALA A 108 5.36 42.45 -25.69
N GLN A 109 4.05 42.31 -25.90
CA GLN A 109 3.27 41.20 -25.31
C GLN A 109 3.65 39.86 -25.95
N PHE A 110 3.90 39.87 -27.25
CA PHE A 110 4.41 38.73 -27.99
C PHE A 110 5.79 38.26 -27.48
N ILE A 111 6.72 39.18 -27.23
CA ILE A 111 8.04 38.84 -26.67
C ILE A 111 7.91 38.24 -25.26
N LEU A 112 7.08 38.82 -24.40
CA LEU A 112 6.85 38.30 -23.05
C LEU A 112 6.24 36.90 -23.06
N GLU A 113 5.30 36.63 -23.97
CA GLU A 113 4.69 35.31 -24.14
C GLU A 113 5.72 34.24 -24.48
N ILE A 114 6.58 34.52 -25.47
CA ILE A 114 7.65 33.60 -25.87
C ILE A 114 8.60 33.33 -24.70
N ILE A 115 9.02 34.37 -23.98
CA ILE A 115 9.94 34.21 -22.84
C ILE A 115 9.31 33.35 -21.75
N LEU A 116 8.03 33.59 -21.40
CA LEU A 116 7.35 32.87 -20.32
C LEU A 116 7.14 31.39 -20.68
N PHE A 117 6.63 31.08 -21.87
CA PHE A 117 6.45 29.67 -22.28
C PHE A 117 7.78 28.96 -22.52
N SER A 118 8.80 29.64 -23.02
CA SER A 118 10.16 29.09 -23.14
C SER A 118 10.74 28.77 -21.76
N CYS A 119 10.56 29.65 -20.77
CA CYS A 119 10.99 29.41 -19.40
C CYS A 119 10.28 28.18 -18.79
N VAL A 120 8.96 28.06 -18.95
CA VAL A 120 8.20 26.90 -18.49
C VAL A 120 8.68 25.61 -19.16
N LEU A 121 8.92 25.66 -20.48
CA LEU A 121 9.45 24.52 -21.24
C LEU A 121 10.83 24.10 -20.70
N LEU A 122 11.76 25.04 -20.56
CA LEU A 122 13.11 24.77 -20.03
C LEU A 122 13.06 24.19 -18.62
N LEU A 123 12.27 24.79 -17.71
CA LEU A 123 12.08 24.29 -16.35
C LEU A 123 11.48 22.87 -16.34
N SER A 124 10.52 22.58 -17.22
CA SER A 124 9.94 21.25 -17.35
C SER A 124 10.98 20.21 -17.77
N ILE A 125 11.83 20.53 -18.76
CA ILE A 125 12.92 19.65 -19.24
C ILE A 125 13.96 19.45 -18.14
N THR A 126 14.36 20.51 -17.44
CA THR A 126 15.30 20.42 -16.31
C THR A 126 14.76 19.49 -15.22
N LEU A 127 13.47 19.62 -14.86
CA LEU A 127 12.84 18.74 -13.89
C LEU A 127 12.75 17.30 -14.39
N ILE A 128 12.46 17.07 -15.67
CA ILE A 128 12.46 15.70 -16.25
C ILE A 128 13.84 15.05 -16.08
N ILE A 129 14.91 15.75 -16.47
CA ILE A 129 16.28 15.25 -16.35
C ILE A 129 16.65 14.97 -14.89
N LEU A 130 16.29 15.88 -13.98
CA LEU A 130 16.58 15.74 -12.56
C LEU A 130 15.81 14.58 -11.92
N LEU A 131 14.53 14.45 -12.24
CA LEU A 131 13.65 13.41 -11.68
C LEU A 131 13.85 12.04 -12.33
N GLN A 132 14.50 11.96 -13.49
CA GLN A 132 14.87 10.67 -14.10
C GLN A 132 15.75 9.82 -13.17
N ARG A 133 16.51 10.48 -12.27
CA ARG A 133 17.21 9.79 -11.18
C ARG A 133 16.22 9.48 -10.06
N GLU A 134 15.70 8.24 -10.02
CA GLU A 134 14.72 7.78 -9.00
C GLU A 134 15.15 8.12 -7.55
N LYS A 135 16.47 8.05 -7.28
CA LYS A 135 17.06 8.39 -5.97
C LYS A 135 16.79 9.84 -5.56
N PHE A 136 16.78 10.78 -6.50
CA PHE A 136 16.60 12.20 -6.22
C PHE A 136 15.16 12.49 -5.75
N LEU A 137 14.17 11.95 -6.46
CA LEU A 137 12.76 12.08 -6.07
C LEU A 137 12.55 11.53 -4.65
N HIS A 138 13.20 10.43 -4.32
CA HIS A 138 13.03 9.77 -3.03
C HIS A 138 13.55 10.58 -1.84
N VAL A 139 14.67 11.28 -2.01
CA VAL A 139 15.28 12.10 -0.94
C VAL A 139 14.55 13.44 -0.80
N HIS A 140 14.15 14.05 -1.92
CA HIS A 140 13.56 15.39 -1.95
C HIS A 140 12.12 15.40 -2.49
N VAL A 141 11.27 14.47 -1.99
CA VAL A 141 9.88 14.31 -2.46
C VAL A 141 9.11 15.63 -2.36
N TYR A 142 9.13 16.29 -1.19
CA TYR A 142 8.33 17.50 -0.96
C TYR A 142 8.76 18.69 -1.82
N ILE A 143 10.08 18.91 -1.98
CA ILE A 143 10.62 20.01 -2.79
C ILE A 143 10.29 19.76 -4.26
N SER A 144 10.46 18.53 -4.74
CA SER A 144 10.13 18.16 -6.12
C SER A 144 8.64 18.36 -6.40
N CYS A 145 7.77 17.93 -5.48
CA CYS A 145 6.32 18.11 -5.61
C CYS A 145 5.91 19.59 -5.61
N LEU A 146 6.54 20.41 -4.75
CA LEU A 146 6.29 21.85 -4.72
C LEU A 146 6.70 22.50 -6.05
N SER A 147 7.87 22.14 -6.58
CA SER A 147 8.35 22.64 -7.87
C SER A 147 7.43 22.26 -9.03
N ILE A 148 6.97 21.01 -9.09
CA ILE A 148 6.01 20.54 -10.11
C ILE A 148 4.67 21.28 -9.98
N TRP A 149 4.15 21.45 -8.76
CA TRP A 149 2.90 22.18 -8.54
C TRP A 149 3.00 23.64 -8.98
N LEU A 150 4.12 24.30 -8.63
CA LEU A 150 4.37 25.67 -9.04
C LEU A 150 4.42 25.77 -10.58
N LEU A 151 5.15 24.87 -11.24
CA LEU A 151 5.24 24.82 -12.70
C LEU A 151 3.86 24.64 -13.37
N LEU A 152 3.06 23.68 -12.89
CA LEU A 152 1.71 23.43 -13.40
C LEU A 152 0.77 24.62 -13.18
N THR A 153 0.90 25.30 -12.05
CA THR A 153 0.11 26.50 -11.74
C THR A 153 0.55 27.67 -12.62
N LEU A 154 1.86 27.92 -12.76
CA LEU A 154 2.43 28.97 -13.62
C LEU A 154 1.98 28.80 -15.07
N PHE A 155 2.09 27.58 -15.62
CA PHE A 155 1.62 27.28 -16.97
C PHE A 155 0.14 27.63 -17.18
N SER A 156 -0.69 27.41 -16.16
CA SER A 156 -2.14 27.66 -16.25
C SER A 156 -2.52 29.14 -16.16
N ILE A 157 -1.71 29.97 -15.49
CA ILE A 157 -2.03 31.39 -15.26
C ILE A 157 -1.46 32.33 -16.33
N ILE A 158 -0.35 31.95 -16.99
CA ILE A 158 0.31 32.78 -18.02
C ILE A 158 -0.67 33.28 -19.10
N PRO A 159 -1.54 32.44 -19.71
CA PRO A 159 -2.43 32.91 -20.78
C PRO A 159 -3.48 33.94 -20.32
N ILE A 160 -3.82 33.94 -19.02
CA ILE A 160 -4.80 34.88 -18.44
C ILE A 160 -4.15 36.24 -18.21
N ILE A 161 -2.92 36.23 -17.67
CA ILE A 161 -2.15 37.44 -17.37
C ILE A 161 -1.87 38.22 -18.65
N LEU A 162 -1.60 37.50 -19.74
CA LEU A 162 -1.36 38.09 -21.05
C LEU A 162 -2.65 38.52 -21.79
N GLN A 163 -3.84 38.35 -21.18
CA GLN A 163 -5.15 38.73 -21.72
C GLN A 163 -5.40 38.28 -23.17
N GLN A 164 -4.87 37.11 -23.53
CA GLN A 164 -4.76 36.70 -24.93
C GLN A 164 -6.08 36.26 -25.56
N TYR A 165 -7.11 35.99 -24.74
CA TYR A 165 -8.40 35.55 -25.22
C TYR A 165 -9.53 36.40 -24.64
N SER A 166 -10.40 36.88 -25.54
CA SER A 166 -11.57 37.69 -25.19
C SER A 166 -12.65 36.95 -24.38
N SER A 167 -12.56 35.62 -24.23
CA SER A 167 -13.49 34.84 -23.42
C SER A 167 -12.72 33.89 -22.52
N ILE A 168 -12.87 34.13 -21.21
CA ILE A 168 -12.17 33.43 -20.14
C ILE A 168 -12.53 31.93 -20.14
N ILE A 169 -13.74 31.59 -20.56
CA ILE A 169 -14.26 30.23 -20.74
C ILE A 169 -13.34 29.34 -21.62
N ARG A 170 -12.63 29.91 -22.60
CA ARG A 170 -11.72 29.14 -23.46
C ARG A 170 -10.47 28.63 -22.74
N LEU A 171 -10.09 29.23 -21.60
CA LEU A 171 -8.92 28.84 -20.81
C LEU A 171 -9.24 27.78 -19.75
N MET A 172 -10.52 27.41 -19.59
CA MET A 172 -10.95 26.46 -18.55
C MET A 172 -10.31 25.09 -18.68
N GLY A 173 -10.06 24.65 -19.92
CA GLY A 173 -9.43 23.36 -20.18
C GLY A 173 -8.04 23.24 -19.56
N ILE A 174 -7.23 24.30 -19.66
CA ILE A 174 -5.84 24.33 -19.17
C ILE A 174 -5.81 24.22 -17.64
N VAL A 175 -6.69 24.96 -16.97
CA VAL A 175 -6.79 24.97 -15.50
C VAL A 175 -7.32 23.64 -14.98
N THR A 176 -8.35 23.11 -15.64
CA THR A 176 -8.93 21.80 -15.30
C THR A 176 -7.89 20.70 -15.43
N PHE A 177 -7.13 20.73 -16.52
CA PHE A 177 -6.00 19.84 -16.74
C PHE A 177 -4.98 19.93 -15.59
N SER A 178 -4.61 21.14 -15.17
CA SER A 178 -3.69 21.35 -14.05
C SER A 178 -4.23 20.80 -12.73
N ILE A 179 -5.50 21.08 -12.39
CA ILE A 179 -6.16 20.57 -11.18
C ILE A 179 -6.20 19.03 -11.17
N ILE A 180 -6.62 18.40 -12.27
CA ILE A 180 -6.67 16.94 -12.37
C ILE A 180 -5.26 16.35 -12.28
N THR A 181 -4.29 16.98 -12.93
CA THR A 181 -2.89 16.57 -12.88
C THR A 181 -2.35 16.62 -11.45
N ILE A 182 -2.61 17.69 -10.70
CA ILE A 182 -2.22 17.83 -9.29
C ILE A 182 -2.79 16.67 -8.45
N HIS A 183 -4.07 16.32 -8.64
CA HIS A 183 -4.72 15.24 -7.90
C HIS A 183 -4.18 13.85 -8.25
N THR A 184 -3.88 13.62 -9.53
CA THR A 184 -3.52 12.29 -10.04
C THR A 184 -2.04 12.00 -9.89
N THR A 185 -1.16 12.96 -10.21
CA THR A 185 0.27 12.69 -10.42
C THR A 185 1.13 12.92 -9.19
N LEU A 186 0.78 13.88 -8.32
CA LEU A 186 1.64 14.20 -7.18
C LEU A 186 1.72 13.05 -6.15
N PRO A 187 2.93 12.59 -5.78
CA PRO A 187 3.17 11.54 -4.80
C PRO A 187 3.13 12.05 -3.34
N ILE A 188 2.19 12.93 -3.01
CA ILE A 188 2.03 13.48 -1.65
C ILE A 188 0.77 12.95 -0.96
N SER A 189 0.64 13.22 0.34
CA SER A 189 -0.54 12.87 1.11
C SER A 189 -1.78 13.64 0.63
N ARG A 190 -2.95 13.02 0.74
CA ARG A 190 -4.24 13.57 0.30
C ARG A 190 -4.54 15.01 0.72
N PRO A 191 -4.38 15.42 1.99
CA PRO A 191 -4.75 16.78 2.40
C PRO A 191 -3.90 17.86 1.70
N TRP A 192 -2.60 17.61 1.52
CA TRP A 192 -1.70 18.53 0.81
C TRP A 192 -2.08 18.67 -0.66
N THR A 193 -2.46 17.57 -1.32
CA THR A 193 -2.94 17.62 -2.71
C THR A 193 -4.21 18.46 -2.85
N VAL A 194 -5.17 18.26 -1.95
CA VAL A 194 -6.42 19.04 -1.92
C VAL A 194 -6.12 20.52 -1.68
N LEU A 195 -5.22 20.83 -0.74
CA LEU A 195 -4.81 22.19 -0.46
C LEU A 195 -4.21 22.86 -1.70
N MET A 196 -3.23 22.22 -2.35
CA MET A 196 -2.56 22.76 -3.54
C MET A 196 -3.53 23.00 -4.70
N ALA A 197 -4.43 22.04 -4.98
CA ALA A 197 -5.43 22.19 -6.04
C ALA A 197 -6.46 23.29 -5.72
N SER A 198 -6.85 23.42 -4.44
CA SER A 198 -7.73 24.49 -3.97
C SER A 198 -7.08 25.86 -4.11
N ILE A 199 -5.79 25.98 -3.79
CA ILE A 199 -5.01 27.20 -3.98
C ILE A 199 -4.94 27.56 -5.47
N THR A 200 -4.62 26.61 -6.35
CA THR A 200 -4.59 26.84 -7.82
C THR A 200 -5.95 27.32 -8.34
N SER A 201 -7.06 26.73 -7.89
CA SER A 201 -8.42 27.16 -8.24
C SER A 201 -8.73 28.58 -7.72
N LEU A 202 -8.35 28.90 -6.49
CA LEU A 202 -8.57 30.22 -5.90
C LEU A 202 -7.75 31.30 -6.62
N ILE A 203 -6.48 31.01 -6.94
CA ILE A 203 -5.62 31.90 -7.73
C ILE A 203 -6.30 32.21 -9.06
N TYR A 204 -6.82 31.19 -9.74
CA TYR A 204 -7.51 31.40 -11.01
C TYR A 204 -8.77 32.26 -10.85
N LEU A 205 -9.63 31.98 -9.86
CA LEU A 205 -10.81 32.79 -9.59
C LEU A 205 -10.45 34.27 -9.32
N ILE A 206 -9.40 34.52 -8.54
CA ILE A 206 -8.93 35.88 -8.24
C ILE A 206 -8.44 36.58 -9.53
N LEU A 207 -7.71 35.87 -10.39
CA LEU A 207 -7.22 36.42 -11.66
C LEU A 207 -8.36 36.77 -12.60
N VAL A 208 -9.39 35.92 -12.70
CA VAL A 208 -10.61 36.17 -13.49
C VAL A 208 -11.35 37.41 -12.98
N ILE A 209 -11.56 37.50 -11.66
CA ILE A 209 -12.21 38.67 -11.05
C ILE A 209 -11.41 39.95 -11.31
N ARG A 210 -10.07 39.87 -11.23
CA ARG A 210 -9.19 41.01 -11.54
C ARG A 210 -9.26 41.42 -13.01
N ALA A 211 -9.19 40.47 -13.93
CA ALA A 211 -9.23 40.74 -15.37
C ALA A 211 -10.54 41.43 -15.79
N HIS A 212 -11.68 41.05 -15.19
CA HIS A 212 -12.96 41.72 -15.48
C HIS A 212 -13.14 43.09 -14.81
N ARG A 213 -12.39 43.39 -13.74
CA ARG A 213 -12.46 44.69 -13.05
C ARG A 213 -11.80 45.82 -13.84
N THR A 214 -10.85 45.50 -14.72
CA THR A 214 -10.06 46.50 -15.47
C THR A 214 -10.77 47.03 -16.72
N ASP A 215 -11.82 46.38 -17.22
CA ASP A 215 -12.56 46.82 -18.41
C ASP A 215 -13.70 47.80 -18.05
N ASP A 216 -13.51 49.09 -18.33
CA ASP A 216 -14.29 50.18 -17.73
C ASP A 216 -15.61 50.58 -18.46
N LEU A 217 -15.97 49.95 -19.59
CA LEU A 217 -16.91 50.57 -20.54
C LEU A 217 -18.42 50.21 -20.43
N ASN A 218 -18.87 49.33 -19.53
CA ASN A 218 -20.32 49.15 -19.31
C ASN A 218 -20.66 48.48 -17.95
N LYS A 219 -20.67 49.27 -16.88
CA LYS A 219 -20.65 48.79 -15.48
C LYS A 219 -21.90 48.04 -15.00
N LYS A 220 -23.08 48.16 -15.63
CA LYS A 220 -24.31 47.54 -15.12
C LYS A 220 -24.55 46.13 -15.66
N TYR A 221 -24.61 45.96 -16.98
CA TYR A 221 -24.83 44.65 -17.62
C TYR A 221 -23.66 43.68 -17.38
N ARG A 222 -22.41 44.15 -17.49
CA ARG A 222 -21.21 43.32 -17.26
C ARG A 222 -21.06 42.83 -15.82
N ARG A 223 -21.60 43.56 -14.82
CA ARG A 223 -21.59 43.11 -13.42
C ARG A 223 -22.53 41.92 -13.16
N MET A 224 -23.63 41.82 -13.90
CA MET A 224 -24.53 40.68 -13.78
C MET A 224 -23.94 39.44 -14.44
N GLU A 225 -23.36 39.62 -15.63
CA GLU A 225 -22.67 38.56 -16.38
C GLU A 225 -21.45 38.02 -15.60
N LEU A 226 -20.62 38.91 -15.05
CA LEU A 226 -19.48 38.54 -14.20
C LEU A 226 -19.89 37.70 -12.98
N LYS A 227 -21.00 38.07 -12.31
CA LYS A 227 -21.49 37.33 -11.14
C LYS A 227 -21.87 35.91 -11.53
N LEU A 228 -22.62 35.76 -12.62
CA LEU A 228 -23.05 34.45 -13.12
C LEU A 228 -21.85 33.61 -13.57
N GLU A 229 -20.89 34.21 -14.28
CA GLU A 229 -19.67 33.54 -14.73
C GLU A 229 -18.82 33.05 -13.56
N VAL A 230 -18.57 33.89 -12.55
CA VAL A 230 -17.81 33.52 -11.35
C VAL A 230 -18.52 32.42 -10.55
N ILE A 231 -19.85 32.47 -10.44
CA ILE A 231 -20.63 31.42 -9.76
C ILE A 231 -20.51 30.10 -10.52
N CYS A 232 -20.72 30.10 -11.83
CA CYS A 232 -20.60 28.92 -12.68
C CYS A 232 -19.19 28.31 -12.59
N LEU A 233 -18.17 29.15 -12.70
CA LEU A 233 -16.77 28.78 -12.60
C LEU A 233 -16.40 28.21 -11.22
N SER A 234 -16.93 28.81 -10.15
CA SER A 234 -16.73 28.31 -8.79
C SER A 234 -17.35 26.93 -8.60
N LEU A 235 -18.59 26.73 -9.06
CA LEU A 235 -19.25 25.43 -9.04
C LEU A 235 -18.49 24.38 -9.85
N PHE A 236 -18.01 24.78 -11.03
CA PHE A 236 -17.21 23.92 -11.89
C PHE A 236 -15.90 23.50 -11.22
N PHE A 237 -15.17 24.43 -10.59
CA PHE A 237 -13.95 24.04 -9.86
C PHE A 237 -14.20 23.18 -8.64
N VAL A 238 -15.30 23.40 -7.92
CA VAL A 238 -15.70 22.49 -6.82
C VAL A 238 -15.95 21.09 -7.38
N ALA A 239 -16.66 20.98 -8.51
CA ALA A 239 -16.89 19.70 -9.17
C ALA A 239 -15.59 19.03 -9.63
N CYS A 240 -14.66 19.78 -10.25
CA CYS A 240 -13.36 19.26 -10.67
C CYS A 240 -12.49 18.81 -9.49
N ASN A 241 -12.50 19.55 -8.38
CA ASN A 241 -11.77 19.15 -7.17
C ASN A 241 -12.37 17.90 -6.53
N LEU A 242 -13.71 17.79 -6.49
CA LEU A 242 -14.39 16.60 -6.01
C LEU A 242 -14.09 15.39 -6.90
N PHE A 243 -14.12 15.56 -8.22
CA PHE A 243 -13.74 14.53 -9.18
C PHE A 243 -12.29 14.07 -8.98
N GLY A 244 -11.35 15.02 -8.88
CA GLY A 244 -9.94 14.74 -8.63
C GLY A 244 -9.72 13.99 -7.30
N LEU A 245 -10.41 14.42 -6.24
CA LEU A 245 -10.38 13.76 -4.94
C LEU A 245 -10.95 12.33 -5.00
N CYS A 246 -12.09 12.15 -5.67
CA CYS A 246 -12.72 10.85 -5.86
C CYS A 246 -11.80 9.90 -6.64
N HIS A 247 -11.25 10.36 -7.77
CA HIS A 247 -10.31 9.59 -8.58
C HIS A 247 -9.08 9.18 -7.77
N ARG A 248 -8.51 10.12 -6.99
CA ARG A 248 -7.38 9.84 -6.12
C ARG A 248 -7.73 8.82 -5.03
N TYR A 249 -8.90 8.95 -4.42
CA TYR A 249 -9.39 8.02 -3.41
C TYR A 249 -9.52 6.59 -3.98
N LEU A 250 -10.17 6.45 -5.14
CA LEU A 250 -10.32 5.19 -5.84
C LEU A 250 -8.95 4.59 -6.18
N THR A 251 -8.05 5.39 -6.76
CA THR A 251 -6.69 4.96 -7.13
C THR A 251 -5.92 4.44 -5.91
N ASP A 252 -5.93 5.17 -4.81
CA ASP A 252 -5.25 4.74 -3.59
C ASP A 252 -5.88 3.47 -2.99
N ALA A 253 -7.21 3.31 -3.08
CA ALA A 253 -7.92 2.12 -2.63
C ALA A 253 -7.54 0.89 -3.49
N HIS A 254 -7.50 1.05 -4.81
CA HIS A 254 -7.04 0.02 -5.74
C HIS A 254 -5.58 -0.36 -5.48
N GLN A 255 -4.69 0.61 -5.31
CA GLN A 255 -3.28 0.38 -5.02
C GLN A 255 -3.07 -0.35 -3.70
N LYS A 256 -3.82 0.02 -2.64
CA LYS A 256 -3.78 -0.68 -1.35
C LYS A 256 -4.25 -2.13 -1.47
N LYS A 257 -5.33 -2.38 -2.21
CA LYS A 257 -5.86 -3.73 -2.45
C LYS A 257 -4.85 -4.58 -3.23
N THR A 258 -4.26 -4.03 -4.28
CA THR A 258 -3.22 -4.72 -5.07
C THR A 258 -2.00 -5.04 -4.23
N TYR A 259 -1.50 -4.10 -3.43
CA TYR A 259 -0.37 -4.34 -2.52
C TYR A 259 -0.66 -5.48 -1.54
N GLN A 260 -1.84 -5.49 -0.90
CA GLN A 260 -2.24 -6.56 0.01
C GLN A 260 -2.31 -7.92 -0.68
N ASN A 261 -2.85 -7.97 -1.89
CA ASN A 261 -2.91 -9.20 -2.68
C ASN A 261 -1.51 -9.70 -3.03
N THR A 262 -0.60 -8.81 -3.43
CA THR A 262 0.80 -9.15 -3.70
C THR A 262 1.49 -9.70 -2.46
N MET A 263 1.33 -9.07 -1.31
CA MET A 263 1.93 -9.55 -0.06
C MET A 263 1.39 -10.91 0.36
N ARG A 264 0.07 -11.16 0.24
CA ARG A 264 -0.54 -12.48 0.49
C ARG A 264 0.00 -13.55 -0.46
N CYS A 265 0.20 -13.20 -1.72
CA CYS A 265 0.79 -14.11 -2.71
C CYS A 265 2.24 -14.47 -2.34
N ILE A 266 3.04 -13.48 -1.93
CA ILE A 266 4.42 -13.71 -1.47
C ILE A 266 4.42 -14.60 -0.22
N GLU A 267 3.53 -14.36 0.75
CA GLU A 267 3.41 -15.19 1.94
C GLU A 267 3.04 -16.65 1.62
N ALA A 268 2.07 -16.85 0.72
CA ALA A 268 1.69 -18.17 0.25
C ALA A 268 2.86 -18.88 -0.45
N ARG A 269 3.61 -18.17 -1.29
CA ARG A 269 4.81 -18.71 -1.95
C ARG A 269 5.88 -19.12 -0.94
N LEU A 270 6.20 -18.26 0.03
CA LEU A 270 7.18 -18.57 1.08
C LEU A 270 6.74 -19.75 1.95
N ARG A 271 5.44 -19.92 2.17
CA ARG A 271 4.89 -21.09 2.86
C ARG A 271 5.08 -22.36 2.05
N LEU A 272 4.76 -22.32 0.76
CA LEU A 272 4.95 -23.47 -0.14
C LEU A 272 6.43 -23.85 -0.26
N GLU A 273 7.34 -22.88 -0.29
CA GLU A 273 8.79 -23.13 -0.31
C GLU A 273 9.26 -23.87 0.94
N ARG A 274 8.78 -23.46 2.13
CA ARG A 274 9.06 -24.16 3.40
C ARG A 274 8.46 -25.56 3.46
N GLU A 275 7.21 -25.72 3.01
CA GLU A 275 6.55 -27.04 2.95
C GLU A 275 7.30 -27.98 1.99
N LYS A 276 7.81 -27.44 0.87
CA LYS A 276 8.65 -28.18 -0.08
C LYS A 276 9.99 -28.58 0.54
N GLU A 277 10.71 -27.68 1.22
CA GLU A 277 11.98 -28.00 1.90
C GLU A 277 11.78 -29.10 2.97
N GLN A 278 10.67 -29.03 3.71
CA GLN A 278 10.30 -30.07 4.68
C GLN A 278 10.04 -31.41 3.99
N GLN A 279 9.32 -31.40 2.85
CA GLN A 279 9.05 -32.61 2.09
C GLN A 279 10.34 -33.22 1.48
N GLU A 280 11.28 -32.40 1.00
CA GLU A 280 12.58 -32.86 0.49
C GLU A 280 13.46 -33.43 1.63
N THR A 281 13.44 -32.81 2.81
CA THR A 281 14.14 -33.31 4.01
C THR A 281 13.56 -34.65 4.48
N LEU A 282 12.23 -34.78 4.49
CA LEU A 282 11.56 -36.03 4.85
C LEU A 282 11.91 -37.17 3.89
N ILE A 283 11.97 -36.91 2.58
CA ILE A 283 12.38 -37.89 1.56
C ILE A 283 13.82 -38.38 1.79
N LEU A 284 14.72 -37.50 2.20
CA LEU A 284 16.13 -37.86 2.47
C LEU A 284 16.35 -38.50 3.85
N SER A 285 15.38 -38.42 4.77
CA SER A 285 15.47 -38.97 6.14
C SER A 285 15.06 -40.43 6.28
N VAL A 286 14.35 -41.01 5.30
CA VAL A 286 13.80 -42.39 5.37
C VAL A 286 14.41 -43.32 4.30
N ILE A 287 15.12 -42.79 3.31
CA ILE A 287 15.75 -43.58 2.24
C ILE A 287 17.17 -43.03 1.98
N PRO A 288 18.24 -43.86 2.10
CA PRO A 288 19.62 -43.45 1.82
C PRO A 288 19.74 -42.69 0.50
N ALA A 289 20.49 -41.58 0.47
CA ALA A 289 20.53 -40.60 -0.64
C ALA A 289 20.75 -41.23 -2.05
N HIS A 290 21.44 -42.37 -2.13
CA HIS A 290 21.66 -43.09 -3.39
C HIS A 290 20.39 -43.73 -3.98
N ILE A 291 19.40 -44.09 -3.14
CA ILE A 291 18.13 -44.72 -3.53
C ILE A 291 17.09 -43.63 -3.87
N ALA A 292 17.06 -42.52 -3.12
CA ALA A 292 16.16 -41.41 -3.40
C ALA A 292 16.45 -40.74 -4.76
N LEU A 293 17.72 -40.61 -5.15
CA LEU A 293 18.13 -40.06 -6.44
C LEU A 293 17.80 -40.99 -7.60
N SER A 294 17.97 -42.31 -7.42
CA SER A 294 17.61 -43.30 -8.43
C SER A 294 16.09 -43.48 -8.57
N MET A 295 15.31 -43.31 -7.49
CA MET A 295 13.84 -43.29 -7.57
C MET A 295 13.31 -41.99 -8.20
N LYS A 296 13.92 -40.83 -7.93
CA LYS A 296 13.54 -39.54 -8.55
C LYS A 296 13.81 -39.54 -10.06
N SER A 297 14.94 -40.06 -10.51
CA SER A 297 15.26 -40.16 -11.93
C SER A 297 14.37 -41.18 -12.64
N GLU A 298 14.05 -42.31 -12.01
CA GLU A 298 13.13 -43.33 -12.54
C GLU A 298 11.69 -42.78 -12.66
N MET A 299 11.22 -42.02 -11.66
CA MET A 299 9.89 -41.41 -11.68
C MET A 299 9.78 -40.31 -12.75
N LEU A 300 10.80 -39.45 -12.88
CA LEU A 300 10.90 -38.48 -13.97
C LEU A 300 10.97 -39.13 -15.35
N ARG A 301 11.63 -40.30 -15.46
CA ARG A 301 11.69 -41.09 -16.70
C ARG A 301 10.31 -41.66 -17.05
N LYS A 302 9.62 -42.29 -16.10
CA LYS A 302 8.27 -42.84 -16.30
C LYS A 302 7.22 -41.75 -16.59
N VAL A 303 7.33 -40.57 -15.98
CA VAL A 303 6.47 -39.41 -16.27
C VAL A 303 6.78 -38.82 -17.65
N LYS A 304 8.05 -38.72 -18.05
CA LYS A 304 8.42 -38.31 -19.42
C LYS A 304 7.98 -39.33 -20.46
N GLU A 305 8.07 -40.63 -20.16
CA GLU A 305 7.59 -41.69 -21.04
C GLU A 305 6.07 -41.63 -21.17
N THR A 306 5.31 -41.58 -20.08
CA THR A 306 3.84 -41.42 -20.14
C THR A 306 3.40 -40.12 -20.80
N ALA A 307 4.10 -39.00 -20.60
CA ALA A 307 3.83 -37.75 -21.31
C ALA A 307 4.18 -37.84 -22.81
N LYS A 308 5.23 -38.59 -23.17
CA LYS A 308 5.61 -38.82 -24.57
C LYS A 308 4.61 -39.75 -25.27
N TYR A 309 4.14 -40.81 -24.59
CA TYR A 309 3.07 -41.68 -25.09
C TYR A 309 1.73 -40.94 -25.18
N HIS A 310 1.40 -40.07 -24.23
CA HIS A 310 0.20 -39.22 -24.31
C HIS A 310 0.28 -38.20 -25.45
N ASN A 311 1.45 -37.60 -25.72
CA ASN A 311 1.63 -36.66 -26.84
C ASN A 311 1.67 -37.35 -28.22
N LEU A 312 2.16 -38.60 -28.29
CA LEU A 312 2.10 -39.41 -29.51
C LEU A 312 0.66 -39.90 -29.75
N GLN A 313 -0.05 -40.32 -28.71
CA GLN A 313 -1.45 -40.73 -28.80
C GLN A 313 -2.38 -39.53 -29.06
N SER A 314 -2.04 -38.32 -28.57
CA SER A 314 -2.79 -37.09 -28.88
C SER A 314 -2.56 -36.58 -30.32
N ARG A 315 -1.44 -36.91 -30.97
CA ARG A 315 -1.21 -36.61 -32.40
C ARG A 315 -1.92 -37.56 -33.35
N ASP A 316 -2.33 -38.73 -32.87
CA ASP A 316 -3.07 -39.74 -33.63
C ASP A 316 -4.58 -39.72 -33.33
N TYR A 317 -5.03 -38.86 -32.41
CA TYR A 317 -6.43 -38.73 -31.96
C TYR A 317 -7.13 -37.43 -32.39
N ASP A 318 -6.52 -36.64 -33.28
CA ASP A 318 -7.19 -35.46 -33.86
C ASP A 318 -8.15 -35.80 -35.01
N ASP A 319 -8.22 -37.06 -35.46
CA ASP A 319 -9.13 -37.49 -36.56
C ASP A 319 -10.45 -38.13 -36.09
N GLN A 320 -10.74 -38.17 -34.78
CA GLN A 320 -12.01 -38.72 -34.31
C GLN A 320 -12.55 -38.03 -33.05
N ARG A 321 -12.92 -36.76 -33.20
CA ARG A 321 -13.90 -36.14 -32.31
C ARG A 321 -15.28 -36.72 -32.60
N LEU A 322 -15.77 -37.59 -31.72
CA LEU A 322 -17.19 -37.76 -31.29
C LEU A 322 -17.41 -39.22 -30.86
N ASN A 323 -17.11 -39.53 -29.61
CA ASN A 323 -18.01 -40.25 -28.70
C ASN A 323 -17.25 -40.80 -27.49
N THR A 324 -18.00 -41.04 -26.42
CA THR A 324 -17.61 -41.84 -25.26
C THR A 324 -16.57 -41.22 -24.32
N LYS A 325 -17.06 -40.21 -23.61
CA LYS A 325 -16.64 -39.82 -22.26
C LYS A 325 -16.82 -41.00 -21.29
N LYS A 326 -15.89 -41.98 -21.29
CA LYS A 326 -15.72 -42.98 -20.22
C LYS A 326 -14.42 -43.76 -20.42
N ILE A 327 -13.29 -43.18 -20.03
CA ILE A 327 -12.07 -43.96 -19.80
C ILE A 327 -11.70 -43.77 -18.33
N SER A 328 -12.01 -44.83 -17.59
CA SER A 328 -11.62 -45.13 -16.23
C SER A 328 -10.24 -44.58 -15.91
N VAL A 329 -10.18 -43.65 -14.95
CA VAL A 329 -8.96 -43.27 -14.24
C VAL A 329 -8.41 -44.54 -13.58
N ARG A 330 -7.45 -45.19 -14.25
CA ARG A 330 -6.78 -46.39 -13.74
C ARG A 330 -5.98 -45.97 -12.51
N LYS A 331 -6.51 -46.33 -11.34
CA LYS A 331 -5.90 -46.18 -10.02
C LYS A 331 -4.47 -46.71 -10.08
N ALA A 332 -3.47 -45.85 -9.91
CA ALA A 332 -2.07 -46.27 -9.84
C ALA A 332 -1.86 -47.03 -8.51
N THR A 333 -1.79 -48.35 -8.59
CA THR A 333 -1.50 -49.23 -7.45
C THR A 333 0.00 -49.13 -7.12
N PHE A 334 0.32 -48.43 -6.03
CA PHE A 334 1.67 -48.35 -5.46
C PHE A 334 1.96 -49.57 -4.58
N HIS A 335 2.37 -50.69 -5.17
CA HIS A 335 2.90 -51.83 -4.39
C HIS A 335 4.07 -52.47 -5.14
N ASP A 336 5.16 -51.74 -5.32
CA ASP A 336 6.45 -52.33 -5.72
C ASP A 336 7.45 -52.18 -4.57
N LEU A 337 7.82 -53.31 -3.96
CA LEU A 337 8.85 -53.39 -2.92
C LEU A 337 10.21 -53.63 -3.60
N TYR A 338 11.10 -52.64 -3.57
CA TYR A 338 12.42 -52.75 -4.19
C TYR A 338 13.39 -53.48 -3.25
N ILE A 339 13.61 -54.78 -3.50
CA ILE A 339 14.65 -55.57 -2.82
C ILE A 339 15.84 -55.70 -3.76
N LYS A 340 17.02 -55.29 -3.29
CA LYS A 340 18.30 -55.47 -4.00
C LYS A 340 19.18 -56.39 -3.17
N LYS A 341 19.63 -57.50 -3.76
CA LYS A 341 20.58 -58.42 -3.11
C LYS A 341 21.97 -57.77 -3.11
N HIS A 342 22.58 -57.65 -1.94
CA HIS A 342 23.96 -57.21 -1.77
C HIS A 342 24.82 -58.44 -1.46
N GLU A 343 25.88 -58.67 -2.25
CA GLU A 343 26.93 -59.62 -1.92
C GLU A 343 28.13 -58.83 -1.39
N ASN A 344 28.66 -59.27 -0.24
CA ASN A 344 29.65 -58.61 0.62
C ASN A 344 29.15 -57.35 1.37
N VAL A 345 28.31 -57.58 2.38
CA VAL A 345 28.09 -56.62 3.46
C VAL A 345 28.90 -57.11 4.66
N THR A 346 30.00 -56.43 4.99
CA THR A 346 30.78 -56.68 6.22
C THR A 346 30.21 -55.92 7.40
#